data_AF-A0A9W5YQ59-F1
#
_entry.id   AF-A0A9W5YQ59-F1
#
_cell.length_a   1.000
_cell.length_b   1.000
_cell.length_c   1.000
_cell.angle_alpha   90.00
_cell.angle_beta   90.00
_cell.angle_gamma   90.00
#
_symmetry.space_group_name_H-M   'P 1'
#
loop_
_entity.id
_entity.type
_entity.pdbx_description
1 polymer ?
#
loop_
_entity_poly.entity_id
_entity_poly.type
_entity_poly.pdbx_seq_one_letter_code
_entity_poly.pdbx_strand_id
1 'polypeptide(L)'
;MQANTSDQIKGLTPAPPSPPPPAPLIIGLYGVSGSGKTFIMKKLEQELGEMRLAFFEGSEVIASVTTGGLDAFKKLDEAGKAEYRKRAILKIKSICIETSKVGIVTGHLTFWDDERCDHPMKVYTQEDLNTFTHILRRTNVSSSHLSRWQGYELTELRHLCAENNILFAGLYPNLRYKLSTVIRDIERHNLEYNLTVAKRRLDEILINHGDDLQTVVFLDADKTLAEEDTSATFWRMVQDVEGVQNPLGAFFSSPIGYSYTAFRQAMLFYEDVVPDKDFLSICERIAELTQLYPQISVLLQKAARRKHVCPVIVTCGLRLVWEKAIERAGFADVVKVIGGGRIEDGLVMTPEASARKLEHYVKQMAEGGPISEYSNRTKVQNDLRSVYKLIRRQHRLSKSSQLQFNALYKEVIRALSMHENQIMPQENGSGKKTGRNGVKRNGSPRAGKVETIPFLHLKKKSEHGWDYNKKLTGVYLDVLESAARSGL
;
A
#
# COMPACT_ATOMS: atom_id res chain seq x y z
N MET A 1 -38.47 21.04 -55.91
CA MET A 1 -38.53 21.97 -54.75
C MET A 1 -37.96 21.25 -53.54
N GLN A 2 -36.98 21.89 -52.90
CA GLN A 2 -36.22 21.38 -51.74
C GLN A 2 -37.13 21.13 -50.53
N ALA A 3 -36.86 20.06 -49.77
CA ALA A 3 -36.97 20.05 -48.31
C ALA A 3 -36.23 18.85 -47.69
N ASN A 4 -35.13 19.18 -47.01
CA ASN A 4 -34.43 18.53 -45.89
C ASN A 4 -34.95 17.18 -45.36
N THR A 5 -34.03 16.21 -45.29
CA THR A 5 -34.02 15.19 -44.24
C THR A 5 -32.58 14.87 -43.85
N SER A 6 -31.97 15.81 -43.13
CA SER A 6 -30.74 15.63 -42.39
C SER A 6 -31.07 15.65 -40.91
N ASP A 7 -31.22 14.47 -40.30
CA ASP A 7 -30.91 14.20 -38.90
C ASP A 7 -31.37 12.79 -38.55
N GLN A 8 -30.45 11.80 -38.59
CA GLN A 8 -30.47 10.62 -37.70
C GLN A 8 -29.27 9.67 -37.92
N ILE A 9 -28.02 10.15 -37.90
CA ILE A 9 -26.87 9.28 -37.57
C ILE A 9 -25.78 10.11 -36.88
N LYS A 10 -25.86 10.27 -35.55
CA LYS A 10 -24.72 10.69 -34.71
C LYS A 10 -24.89 10.09 -33.31
N GLY A 11 -23.91 9.27 -32.90
CA GLY A 11 -23.72 8.93 -31.49
C GLY A 11 -23.43 7.47 -31.15
N LEU A 12 -22.45 6.84 -31.79
CA LEU A 12 -21.72 5.72 -31.16
C LEU A 12 -20.27 6.17 -31.04
N THR A 13 -19.94 6.74 -29.88
CA THR A 13 -18.55 6.96 -29.48
C THR A 13 -17.84 5.60 -29.39
N PRO A 14 -16.65 5.42 -30.01
CA PRO A 14 -15.89 4.20 -29.84
C PRO A 14 -15.55 4.02 -28.36
N ALA A 15 -15.71 2.79 -27.85
CA ALA A 15 -15.32 2.44 -26.50
C ALA A 15 -13.86 2.85 -26.27
N PRO A 16 -13.52 3.38 -25.08
CA PRO A 16 -12.13 3.72 -24.77
C PRO A 16 -11.26 2.47 -24.95
N PRO A 17 -10.04 2.62 -25.51
CA PRO A 17 -9.13 1.50 -25.69
C PRO A 17 -8.94 0.80 -24.35
N SER A 18 -9.06 -0.52 -24.35
CA SER A 18 -8.74 -1.35 -23.19
C SER A 18 -7.36 -0.96 -22.65
N PRO A 19 -7.20 -0.83 -21.32
CA PRO A 19 -5.89 -0.51 -20.76
C PRO A 19 -4.85 -1.50 -21.26
N PRO A 20 -3.61 -1.06 -21.55
CA PRO A 20 -2.56 -1.95 -21.98
C PRO A 20 -2.38 -3.07 -20.95
N PRO A 21 -2.10 -4.31 -21.40
CA PRO A 21 -1.87 -5.42 -20.48
C PRO A 21 -0.74 -5.04 -19.51
N PRO A 22 -0.85 -5.42 -18.23
CA PRO A 22 0.19 -5.13 -17.25
C PRO A 22 1.52 -5.71 -17.72
N ALA A 23 2.61 -4.97 -17.49
CA ALA A 23 3.95 -5.42 -17.86
C ALA A 23 4.24 -6.78 -17.19
N PRO A 24 4.83 -7.75 -17.92
CA PRO A 24 5.08 -9.07 -17.37
C PRO A 24 6.17 -9.01 -16.29
N LEU A 25 6.08 -9.88 -15.29
CA LEU A 25 7.16 -10.09 -14.34
C LEU A 25 8.29 -10.88 -15.02
N ILE A 26 9.47 -10.28 -15.07
CA ILE A 26 10.68 -10.91 -15.63
C ILE A 26 11.81 -10.76 -14.63
N ILE A 27 12.42 -11.91 -14.29
CA ILE A 27 13.47 -12.07 -13.28
C ILE A 27 14.77 -12.44 -13.97
N GLY A 28 15.79 -11.60 -13.82
CA GLY A 28 17.15 -11.88 -14.30
C GLY A 28 17.94 -12.68 -13.27
N LEU A 29 18.40 -13.88 -13.63
CA LEU A 29 19.40 -14.64 -12.88
C LEU A 29 20.80 -14.28 -13.38
N TYR A 30 21.46 -13.39 -12.64
CA TYR A 30 22.74 -12.80 -13.04
C TYR A 30 23.92 -13.46 -12.31
N GLY A 31 25.08 -13.41 -12.94
CA GLY A 31 26.34 -13.84 -12.35
C GLY A 31 27.43 -14.03 -13.40
N VAL A 32 28.68 -14.01 -12.96
CA VAL A 32 29.87 -14.16 -13.81
C VAL A 32 29.84 -15.45 -14.65
N SER A 33 30.63 -15.50 -15.72
CA SER A 33 30.75 -16.74 -16.51
C SER A 33 31.21 -17.92 -15.65
N GLY A 34 30.71 -19.11 -15.93
CA GLY A 34 31.00 -20.32 -15.14
C GLY A 34 30.39 -20.36 -13.74
N SER A 35 29.68 -19.31 -13.30
CA SER A 35 29.03 -19.29 -11.97
C SER A 35 27.90 -20.29 -11.82
N GLY A 36 27.50 -21.06 -12.84
CA GLY A 36 26.46 -22.09 -12.71
C GLY A 36 25.01 -21.58 -12.75
N LYS A 37 24.74 -20.51 -13.52
CA LYS A 37 23.38 -19.95 -13.71
C LYS A 37 22.41 -20.97 -14.31
N THR A 38 22.79 -21.62 -15.41
CA THR A 38 21.99 -22.66 -16.07
C THR A 38 21.68 -23.83 -15.13
N PHE A 39 22.63 -24.22 -14.28
CA PHE A 39 22.40 -25.27 -13.28
C PHE A 39 21.31 -24.87 -12.28
N ILE A 40 21.34 -23.64 -11.75
CA ILE A 40 20.30 -23.14 -10.84
C ILE A 40 18.95 -23.03 -11.55
N MET A 41 18.94 -22.54 -12.80
CA MET A 41 17.71 -22.41 -13.58
C MET A 41 17.03 -23.77 -13.78
N LYS A 42 17.78 -24.80 -14.20
CA LYS A 42 17.26 -26.17 -14.37
C LYS A 42 16.78 -26.77 -13.05
N LYS A 43 17.45 -26.46 -11.93
CA LYS A 43 16.99 -26.86 -10.61
C LYS A 43 15.65 -26.20 -10.24
N LEU A 44 15.49 -24.91 -10.54
CA LEU A 44 14.22 -24.20 -10.31
C LEU A 44 13.10 -24.73 -11.19
N GLU A 45 13.40 -25.05 -12.44
CA GLU A 45 12.45 -25.68 -13.37
C GLU A 45 11.94 -27.02 -12.82
N GLN A 46 12.82 -27.85 -12.26
CA GLN A 46 12.43 -29.10 -11.60
C GLN A 46 11.61 -28.88 -10.32
N GLU A 47 11.94 -27.88 -9.50
CA GLU A 47 11.29 -27.64 -8.20
C GLU A 47 9.95 -26.89 -8.31
N LEU A 48 9.82 -25.97 -9.26
CA LEU A 48 8.67 -25.06 -9.38
C LEU A 48 7.77 -25.42 -10.58
N GLY A 49 8.29 -26.16 -11.56
CA GLY A 49 7.59 -26.50 -12.79
C GLY A 49 7.36 -25.29 -13.70
N GLU A 50 6.71 -25.56 -14.84
CA GLU A 50 6.49 -24.57 -15.91
C GLU A 50 5.04 -24.06 -15.99
N MET A 51 4.19 -24.38 -15.01
CA MET A 51 2.77 -23.99 -15.05
C MET A 51 2.62 -22.47 -15.12
N ARG A 52 3.38 -21.75 -14.29
CA ARG A 52 3.33 -20.29 -14.13
C ARG A 52 4.63 -19.58 -14.46
N LEU A 53 5.69 -20.35 -14.68
CA LEU A 53 7.04 -19.87 -14.95
C LEU A 53 7.47 -20.29 -16.35
N ALA A 54 8.23 -19.43 -17.02
CA ALA A 54 8.90 -19.73 -18.27
C ALA A 54 10.40 -19.48 -18.11
N PHE A 55 11.22 -20.45 -18.49
CA PHE A 55 12.67 -20.43 -18.31
C PHE A 55 13.37 -20.12 -19.63
N PHE A 56 14.31 -19.19 -19.61
CA PHE A 56 15.01 -18.71 -20.80
C PHE A 56 16.51 -18.68 -20.55
N GLU A 57 17.27 -19.46 -21.30
CA GLU A 57 18.71 -19.28 -21.37
C GLU A 57 19.04 -18.12 -22.30
N GLY A 58 19.62 -17.03 -21.77
CA GLY A 58 19.82 -15.79 -22.54
C GLY A 58 20.64 -15.99 -23.82
N SER A 59 21.67 -16.83 -23.78
CA SER A 59 22.48 -17.20 -24.96
C SER A 59 21.69 -17.95 -26.03
N GLU A 60 20.77 -18.84 -25.63
CA GLU A 60 19.94 -19.60 -26.57
C GLU A 60 18.89 -18.70 -27.23
N VAL A 61 18.28 -17.78 -26.47
CA VAL A 61 17.33 -16.82 -27.03
C VAL A 61 18.04 -15.90 -28.02
N ILE A 62 19.23 -15.39 -27.70
CA ILE A 62 20.05 -14.58 -28.61
C ILE A 62 20.38 -15.36 -29.88
N ALA A 63 20.79 -16.63 -29.76
CA ALA A 63 21.06 -17.49 -30.90
C ALA A 63 19.82 -17.64 -31.80
N SER A 64 18.63 -17.80 -31.20
CA SER A 64 17.37 -17.98 -31.93
C SER A 64 16.92 -16.74 -32.72
N VAL A 65 17.38 -15.54 -32.34
CA VAL A 65 17.06 -14.28 -33.04
C VAL A 65 18.18 -13.81 -33.95
N THR A 66 19.33 -14.49 -33.95
CA THR A 66 20.49 -14.13 -34.76
C THR A 66 20.59 -15.03 -35.99
N THR A 67 20.65 -14.42 -37.16
CA THR A 67 20.87 -15.17 -38.41
C THR A 67 22.27 -15.79 -38.38
N GLY A 68 22.38 -17.12 -38.46
CA GLY A 68 23.65 -17.85 -38.29
C GLY A 68 23.99 -18.22 -36.84
N GLY A 69 23.05 -18.03 -35.90
CA GLY A 69 23.16 -18.50 -34.52
C GLY A 69 24.17 -17.73 -33.65
N LEU A 70 24.57 -18.34 -32.53
CA LEU A 70 25.41 -17.69 -31.53
C LEU A 70 26.83 -17.38 -32.03
N ASP A 71 27.37 -18.19 -32.94
CA ASP A 71 28.72 -17.96 -33.49
C ASP A 71 28.75 -16.76 -34.44
N ALA A 72 27.67 -16.51 -35.17
CA ALA A 72 27.51 -15.29 -35.94
C ALA A 72 27.39 -14.07 -35.01
N PHE A 73 26.61 -14.19 -33.93
CA PHE A 73 26.48 -13.13 -32.91
C PHE A 73 27.83 -12.71 -32.31
N LYS A 74 28.68 -13.68 -31.94
CA LYS A 74 29.99 -13.41 -31.33
C LYS A 74 30.94 -12.59 -32.23
N LYS A 75 30.78 -12.71 -33.56
CA LYS A 75 31.60 -12.01 -34.58
C LYS A 75 31.16 -10.57 -34.86
N LEU A 76 30.00 -10.16 -34.35
CA LEU A 76 29.50 -8.81 -34.51
C LEU A 76 30.30 -7.80 -33.68
N ASP A 77 30.21 -6.53 -34.06
CA ASP A 77 30.61 -5.42 -33.21
C ASP A 77 29.60 -5.20 -32.07
N GLU A 78 29.91 -4.32 -31.11
CA GLU A 78 29.03 -4.11 -29.96
C GLU A 78 27.68 -3.47 -30.33
N ALA A 79 27.63 -2.65 -31.39
CA ALA A 79 26.38 -2.08 -31.90
C ALA A 79 25.46 -3.18 -32.44
N GLY A 80 25.99 -4.10 -33.25
CA GLY A 80 25.26 -5.27 -33.73
C GLY A 80 24.83 -6.20 -32.60
N LYS A 81 25.71 -6.46 -31.62
CA LYS A 81 25.35 -7.27 -30.44
C LYS A 81 24.24 -6.62 -29.61
N ALA A 82 24.28 -5.31 -29.41
CA ALA A 82 23.23 -4.59 -28.68
C ALA A 82 21.86 -4.74 -29.34
N GLU A 83 21.78 -4.64 -30.68
CA GLU A 83 20.53 -4.83 -31.42
C GLU A 83 19.96 -6.25 -31.25
N TYR A 84 20.79 -7.29 -31.29
CA TYR A 84 20.32 -8.66 -31.06
C TYR A 84 19.98 -8.96 -29.59
N ARG A 85 20.70 -8.37 -28.62
CA ARG A 85 20.33 -8.41 -27.19
C ARG A 85 18.94 -7.80 -26.98
N LYS A 86 18.69 -6.62 -27.55
CA LYS A 86 17.39 -5.95 -27.56
C LYS A 86 16.28 -6.83 -28.16
N ARG A 87 16.52 -7.45 -29.31
CA ARG A 87 15.53 -8.37 -29.93
C ARG A 87 15.25 -9.58 -29.05
N ALA A 88 16.27 -10.15 -28.41
CA ALA A 88 16.13 -11.30 -27.52
C ALA A 88 15.24 -10.96 -26.30
N ILE A 89 15.50 -9.85 -25.62
CA ILE A 89 14.71 -9.47 -24.44
C ILE A 89 13.26 -9.08 -24.81
N LEU A 90 13.05 -8.43 -25.96
CA LEU A 90 11.71 -8.15 -26.47
C LEU A 90 10.95 -9.42 -26.84
N LYS A 91 11.62 -10.43 -27.40
CA LYS A 91 11.02 -11.75 -27.65
C LYS A 91 10.59 -12.42 -26.35
N ILE A 92 11.45 -12.43 -25.32
CA ILE A 92 11.11 -12.96 -23.99
C ILE A 92 9.89 -12.23 -23.42
N LYS A 93 9.87 -10.91 -23.50
CA LYS A 93 8.76 -10.07 -23.04
C LYS A 93 7.44 -10.44 -23.73
N SER A 94 7.46 -10.60 -25.06
CA SER A 94 6.28 -11.02 -25.84
C SER A 94 5.75 -12.37 -25.37
N ILE A 95 6.65 -13.37 -25.25
CA ILE A 95 6.29 -14.71 -24.80
C ILE A 95 5.64 -14.65 -23.41
N CYS A 96 6.23 -13.92 -22.45
CA CYS A 96 5.69 -13.83 -21.09
C CYS A 96 4.30 -13.19 -21.05
N ILE A 97 4.05 -12.18 -21.90
CA ILE A 97 2.74 -11.55 -22.05
C ILE A 97 1.73 -12.55 -22.63
N GLU A 98 2.08 -13.19 -23.75
CA GLU A 98 1.21 -14.14 -24.47
C GLU A 98 0.85 -15.35 -23.60
N THR A 99 1.82 -15.89 -22.84
CA THR A 99 1.58 -17.05 -21.97
C THR A 99 1.09 -16.69 -20.58
N SER A 100 1.08 -15.40 -20.21
CA SER A 100 0.81 -14.94 -18.84
C SER A 100 1.68 -15.64 -17.78
N LYS A 101 2.96 -15.86 -18.10
CA LYS A 101 3.94 -16.52 -17.22
C LYS A 101 5.00 -15.55 -16.75
N VAL A 102 5.56 -15.80 -15.57
CA VAL A 102 6.74 -15.07 -15.08
C VAL A 102 7.98 -15.61 -15.81
N GLY A 103 8.75 -14.71 -16.43
CA GLY A 103 9.98 -15.07 -17.14
C GLY A 103 11.17 -15.16 -16.20
N ILE A 104 11.92 -16.26 -16.25
CA ILE A 104 13.21 -16.43 -15.55
C ILE A 104 14.30 -16.50 -16.62
N VAL A 105 15.20 -15.52 -16.62
CA VAL A 105 16.18 -15.33 -17.71
C VAL A 105 17.59 -15.41 -17.14
N THR A 106 18.45 -16.26 -17.69
CA THR A 106 19.88 -16.22 -17.34
C THR A 106 20.59 -15.09 -18.10
N GLY A 107 21.38 -14.31 -17.38
CA GLY A 107 22.03 -13.12 -17.92
C GLY A 107 23.42 -12.89 -17.38
N HIS A 108 24.12 -11.96 -18.03
CA HIS A 108 25.42 -11.45 -17.61
C HIS A 108 25.33 -9.92 -17.57
N LEU A 109 25.91 -9.29 -16.55
CA LEU A 109 26.08 -7.83 -16.57
C LEU A 109 27.31 -7.47 -17.38
N THR A 110 28.41 -8.20 -17.13
CA THR A 110 29.69 -7.93 -17.75
C THR A 110 30.41 -9.19 -18.23
N PHE A 111 31.36 -9.01 -19.15
CA PHE A 111 32.43 -9.95 -19.42
C PHE A 111 33.78 -9.32 -19.09
N TRP A 112 34.62 -10.07 -18.40
CA TRP A 112 35.99 -9.68 -18.08
C TRP A 112 36.94 -10.45 -18.99
N ASP A 113 37.85 -9.73 -19.66
CA ASP A 113 38.89 -10.29 -20.51
C ASP A 113 40.23 -10.10 -19.78
N ASP A 114 40.93 -11.20 -19.51
CA ASP A 114 42.21 -11.19 -18.78
C ASP A 114 43.33 -10.47 -19.56
N GLU A 115 43.20 -10.32 -20.88
CA GLU A 115 44.18 -9.64 -21.73
C GLU A 115 43.95 -8.12 -21.84
N ARG A 116 42.72 -7.65 -21.58
CA ARG A 116 42.34 -6.23 -21.62
C ARG A 116 42.17 -5.69 -20.20
N CYS A 117 43.28 -5.55 -19.49
CA CYS A 117 43.30 -4.92 -18.17
C CYS A 117 42.77 -3.47 -18.24
N ASP A 118 41.59 -3.24 -17.66
CA ASP A 118 41.37 -2.28 -16.56
C ASP A 118 39.88 -2.14 -16.22
N HIS A 119 38.97 -2.44 -17.16
CA HIS A 119 37.51 -2.33 -16.97
C HIS A 119 36.73 -3.47 -17.64
N PRO A 120 35.72 -4.06 -16.97
CA PRO A 120 34.88 -5.09 -17.57
C PRO A 120 33.98 -4.54 -18.68
N MET A 121 33.79 -5.33 -19.74
CA MET A 121 32.88 -5.00 -20.83
C MET A 121 31.42 -5.18 -20.38
N LYS A 122 30.63 -4.11 -20.41
CA LYS A 122 29.19 -4.12 -20.11
C LYS A 122 28.43 -4.80 -21.25
N VAL A 123 27.52 -5.72 -20.93
CA VAL A 123 26.78 -6.54 -21.92
C VAL A 123 25.27 -6.52 -21.75
N TYR A 124 24.73 -5.39 -21.29
CA TYR A 124 23.29 -5.11 -21.21
C TYR A 124 22.89 -3.95 -22.12
N THR A 125 21.59 -3.82 -22.38
CA THR A 125 20.95 -2.75 -23.14
C THR A 125 19.96 -1.98 -22.26
N GLN A 126 19.53 -0.79 -22.70
CA GLN A 126 18.48 -0.06 -21.99
C GLN A 126 17.16 -0.84 -21.98
N GLU A 127 16.87 -1.59 -23.04
CA GLU A 127 15.69 -2.44 -23.12
C GLU A 127 15.72 -3.59 -22.10
N ASP A 128 16.90 -4.08 -21.71
CA ASP A 128 17.03 -5.03 -20.60
C ASP A 128 16.56 -4.38 -19.29
N LEU A 129 17.07 -3.18 -18.98
CA LEU A 129 16.73 -2.44 -17.77
C LEU A 129 15.25 -2.05 -17.72
N ASN A 130 14.64 -1.76 -18.87
CA ASN A 130 13.21 -1.45 -18.98
C ASN A 130 12.31 -2.70 -18.89
N THR A 131 12.88 -3.89 -18.98
CA THR A 131 12.12 -5.16 -19.04
C THR A 131 12.24 -5.97 -17.75
N PHE A 132 13.41 -5.98 -17.12
CA PHE A 132 13.59 -6.69 -15.85
C PHE A 132 12.82 -6.00 -14.73
N THR A 133 12.11 -6.81 -13.96
CA THR A 133 11.44 -6.36 -12.72
C THR A 133 12.27 -6.70 -11.50
N HIS A 134 13.04 -7.79 -11.58
CA HIS A 134 13.91 -8.27 -10.52
C HIS A 134 15.23 -8.77 -11.11
N ILE A 135 16.33 -8.57 -10.38
CA ILE A 135 17.62 -9.20 -10.67
C ILE A 135 18.11 -9.92 -9.42
N LEU A 136 18.30 -11.23 -9.54
CA LEU A 136 18.87 -12.09 -8.52
C LEU A 136 20.30 -12.46 -8.92
N ARG A 137 21.27 -11.97 -8.15
CA ARG A 137 22.68 -12.07 -8.51
C ARG A 137 23.38 -13.17 -7.72
N ARG A 138 24.01 -14.11 -8.41
CA ARG A 138 24.88 -15.13 -7.83
C ARG A 138 26.29 -14.60 -7.57
N THR A 139 26.75 -14.69 -6.33
CA THR A 139 28.16 -14.48 -5.94
C THR A 139 28.77 -15.87 -5.69
N ASN A 140 29.99 -16.16 -6.15
CA ASN A 140 30.64 -17.46 -5.89
C ASN A 140 32.08 -17.21 -5.46
N VAL A 141 32.37 -17.43 -4.17
CA VAL A 141 33.67 -17.12 -3.60
C VAL A 141 34.60 -18.31 -3.83
N SER A 142 35.46 -18.23 -4.87
CA SER A 142 36.53 -19.24 -5.02
C SER A 142 37.83 -18.75 -5.66
N SER A 143 38.02 -17.46 -5.93
CA SER A 143 39.37 -16.92 -6.24
C SER A 143 39.47 -15.41 -5.99
N SER A 144 40.66 -14.91 -5.66
CA SER A 144 40.93 -13.49 -5.39
C SER A 144 40.63 -12.59 -6.61
N HIS A 145 40.93 -13.07 -7.82
CA HIS A 145 40.59 -12.35 -9.05
C HIS A 145 39.06 -12.29 -9.28
N LEU A 146 38.35 -13.41 -9.09
CA LEU A 146 36.88 -13.42 -9.20
C LEU A 146 36.24 -12.53 -8.13
N SER A 147 36.86 -12.35 -6.96
CA SER A 147 36.33 -11.49 -5.91
C SER A 147 36.27 -10.02 -6.34
N ARG A 148 37.29 -9.51 -7.06
CA ARG A 148 37.29 -8.13 -7.56
C ARG A 148 36.21 -7.92 -8.63
N TRP A 149 36.13 -8.83 -9.61
CA TRP A 149 35.07 -8.78 -10.63
C TRP A 149 33.69 -8.88 -9.99
N GLN A 150 33.52 -9.78 -9.03
CA GLN A 150 32.25 -9.95 -8.35
C GLN A 150 31.85 -8.75 -7.50
N GLY A 151 32.81 -8.07 -6.87
CA GLY A 151 32.56 -6.81 -6.16
C GLY A 151 32.11 -5.71 -7.10
N TYR A 152 32.79 -5.56 -8.25
CA TYR A 152 32.39 -4.59 -9.28
C TYR A 152 30.97 -4.83 -9.78
N GLU A 153 30.63 -6.06 -10.23
CA GLU A 153 29.29 -6.36 -10.73
C GLU A 153 28.20 -6.15 -9.68
N LEU A 154 28.49 -6.45 -8.40
CA LEU A 154 27.52 -6.28 -7.33
C LEU A 154 27.18 -4.80 -7.11
N THR A 155 28.20 -3.95 -7.02
CA THR A 155 28.03 -2.50 -6.85
C THR A 155 27.32 -1.89 -8.05
N GLU A 156 27.75 -2.24 -9.27
CA GLU A 156 27.16 -1.73 -10.51
C GLU A 156 25.69 -2.17 -10.67
N LEU A 157 25.38 -3.45 -10.41
CA LEU A 157 24.00 -3.93 -10.48
C LEU A 157 23.10 -3.25 -9.45
N ARG A 158 23.58 -3.06 -8.22
CA ARG A 158 22.80 -2.35 -7.18
C ARG A 158 22.44 -0.94 -7.63
N HIS A 159 23.40 -0.22 -8.21
CA HIS A 159 23.17 1.13 -8.75
C HIS A 159 22.17 1.12 -9.90
N LEU A 160 22.40 0.29 -10.91
CA LEU A 160 21.53 0.19 -12.09
C LEU A 160 20.10 -0.22 -11.71
N CYS A 161 19.96 -1.16 -10.78
CA CYS A 161 18.65 -1.61 -10.32
C CYS A 161 17.90 -0.48 -9.60
N ALA A 162 18.58 0.27 -8.73
CA ALA A 162 17.98 1.40 -8.04
C ALA A 162 17.53 2.51 -9.00
N GLU A 163 18.32 2.84 -10.02
CA GLU A 163 17.96 3.87 -11.01
C GLU A 163 16.81 3.47 -11.93
N ASN A 164 16.65 2.16 -12.18
CA ASN A 164 15.67 1.64 -13.13
C ASN A 164 14.45 0.97 -12.46
N ASN A 165 14.26 1.16 -11.15
CA ASN A 165 13.16 0.56 -10.37
C ASN A 165 13.10 -0.97 -10.44
N ILE A 166 14.26 -1.62 -10.50
CA ILE A 166 14.40 -3.08 -10.52
C ILE A 166 14.71 -3.53 -9.10
N LEU A 167 13.98 -4.54 -8.60
CA LEU A 167 14.28 -5.12 -7.29
C LEU A 167 15.51 -6.02 -7.38
N PHE A 168 16.46 -5.85 -6.47
CA PHE A 168 17.75 -6.53 -6.48
C PHE A 168 17.92 -7.40 -5.23
N ALA A 169 18.46 -8.61 -5.40
CA ALA A 169 18.93 -9.41 -4.27
C ALA A 169 20.18 -10.25 -4.59
N GLY A 170 21.09 -10.36 -3.63
CA GLY A 170 22.25 -11.24 -3.68
C GLY A 170 21.87 -12.67 -3.26
N LEU A 171 22.12 -13.67 -4.11
CA LEU A 171 21.76 -15.06 -3.81
C LEU A 171 22.64 -15.72 -2.74
N TYR A 172 23.86 -15.21 -2.53
CA TYR A 172 24.83 -15.83 -1.64
C TYR A 172 25.31 -14.81 -0.59
N PRO A 173 25.58 -15.27 0.64
CA PRO A 173 25.49 -16.67 1.09
C PRO A 173 24.05 -17.12 1.46
N ASN A 174 23.15 -16.18 1.76
CA ASN A 174 21.93 -16.45 2.52
C ASN A 174 20.73 -16.91 1.69
N LEU A 175 20.53 -16.38 0.48
CA LEU A 175 19.30 -16.65 -0.27
C LEU A 175 19.32 -17.96 -1.07
N ARG A 176 20.47 -18.63 -1.20
CA ARG A 176 20.64 -19.81 -2.07
C ARG A 176 19.64 -20.93 -1.76
N TYR A 177 19.41 -21.20 -0.46
CA TYR A 177 18.50 -22.25 -0.02
C TYR A 177 17.03 -21.80 0.00
N LYS A 178 16.78 -20.49 -0.06
CA LYS A 178 15.42 -19.90 -0.12
C LYS A 178 14.98 -19.51 -1.53
N LEU A 179 15.77 -19.82 -2.57
CA LEU A 179 15.53 -19.29 -3.91
C LEU A 179 14.13 -19.61 -4.46
N SER A 180 13.64 -20.83 -4.27
CA SER A 180 12.28 -21.21 -4.66
C SER A 180 11.21 -20.42 -3.89
N THR A 181 11.42 -20.15 -2.60
CA THR A 181 10.56 -19.27 -1.79
C THR A 181 10.58 -17.83 -2.29
N VAL A 182 11.76 -17.29 -2.61
CA VAL A 182 11.92 -15.93 -3.18
C VAL A 182 11.17 -15.81 -4.51
N ILE A 183 11.33 -16.78 -5.41
CA ILE A 183 10.64 -16.76 -6.71
C ILE A 183 9.12 -16.82 -6.54
N ARG A 184 8.60 -17.66 -5.64
CA ARG A 184 7.16 -17.74 -5.33
C ARG A 184 6.62 -16.45 -4.71
N ASP A 185 7.41 -15.81 -3.85
CA ASP A 185 7.07 -14.50 -3.30
C ASP A 185 6.99 -13.44 -4.40
N ILE A 186 8.00 -13.35 -5.27
CA ILE A 186 8.00 -12.43 -6.41
C ILE A 186 6.79 -12.65 -7.33
N GLU A 187 6.47 -13.92 -7.64
CA GLU A 187 5.34 -14.29 -8.49
C GLU A 187 4.00 -13.80 -7.91
N ARG A 188 3.82 -13.93 -6.59
CA ARG A 188 2.52 -13.75 -5.94
C ARG A 188 2.32 -12.35 -5.36
N HIS A 189 3.39 -11.70 -4.94
CA HIS A 189 3.29 -10.59 -4.01
C HIS A 189 3.19 -9.23 -4.72
N ASN A 190 1.95 -8.78 -4.90
CA ASN A 190 1.59 -7.45 -5.37
C ASN A 190 0.80 -6.69 -4.30
N LEU A 191 0.35 -5.46 -4.59
CA LEU A 191 -0.43 -4.63 -3.67
C LEU A 191 -1.74 -5.29 -3.22
N GLU A 192 -2.43 -6.00 -4.12
CA GLU A 192 -3.70 -6.67 -3.84
C GLU A 192 -3.52 -7.87 -2.92
N TYR A 193 -2.52 -8.71 -3.21
CA TYR A 193 -2.11 -9.81 -2.35
C TYR A 193 -1.72 -9.28 -0.97
N ASN A 194 -0.90 -8.23 -0.91
CA ASN A 194 -0.47 -7.59 0.33
C ASN A 194 -1.66 -7.13 1.18
N LEU A 195 -2.63 -6.44 0.56
CA LEU A 195 -3.85 -6.00 1.24
C LEU A 195 -4.69 -7.18 1.73
N THR A 196 -4.76 -8.26 0.96
CA THR A 196 -5.46 -9.49 1.33
C THR A 196 -4.82 -10.14 2.55
N VAL A 197 -3.49 -10.21 2.59
CA VAL A 197 -2.76 -10.73 3.76
C VAL A 197 -2.98 -9.83 4.99
N ALA A 198 -2.93 -8.51 4.83
CA ALA A 198 -3.14 -7.58 5.94
C ALA A 198 -4.56 -7.72 6.54
N LYS A 199 -5.59 -7.77 5.67
CA LYS A 199 -6.98 -8.00 6.08
C LYS A 199 -7.16 -9.32 6.79
N ARG A 200 -6.64 -10.41 6.22
CA ARG A 200 -6.71 -11.74 6.83
C ARG A 200 -6.07 -11.77 8.22
N ARG A 201 -4.90 -11.15 8.39
CA ARG A 201 -4.25 -11.06 9.72
C ARG A 201 -5.08 -10.27 10.72
N LEU A 202 -5.71 -9.17 10.29
CA LEU A 202 -6.63 -8.44 11.13
C LEU A 202 -7.84 -9.30 11.48
N ASP A 203 -8.48 -9.96 10.52
CA ASP A 203 -9.62 -10.84 10.76
C ASP A 203 -9.28 -11.97 11.73
N GLU A 204 -8.11 -12.60 11.59
CA GLU A 204 -7.59 -13.61 12.53
C GLU A 204 -7.45 -13.05 13.95
N ILE A 205 -6.93 -11.82 14.10
CA ILE A 205 -6.84 -11.14 15.40
C ILE A 205 -8.24 -10.90 15.99
N LEU A 206 -9.19 -10.43 15.19
CA LEU A 206 -10.55 -10.11 15.64
C LEU A 206 -11.30 -11.38 16.06
N ILE A 207 -11.22 -12.45 15.26
CA ILE A 207 -11.86 -13.75 15.54
C ILE A 207 -11.32 -14.36 16.83
N ASN A 208 -9.99 -14.33 17.01
CA ASN A 208 -9.35 -14.92 18.19
C ASN A 208 -9.61 -14.12 19.48
N HIS A 209 -10.02 -12.86 19.39
CA HIS A 209 -10.33 -12.02 20.55
C HIS A 209 -11.69 -12.37 21.19
N GLY A 210 -12.63 -12.93 20.42
CA GLY A 210 -13.95 -13.35 20.86
C GLY A 210 -15.03 -12.28 20.79
N ASP A 211 -16.27 -12.69 21.09
CA ASP A 211 -17.50 -11.93 20.80
C ASP A 211 -17.68 -10.65 21.63
N ASP A 212 -16.94 -10.50 22.73
CA ASP A 212 -17.00 -9.31 23.59
C ASP A 212 -16.32 -8.08 22.98
N LEU A 213 -15.58 -8.24 21.88
CA LEU A 213 -14.83 -7.17 21.22
C LEU A 213 -15.76 -6.09 20.65
N GLN A 214 -15.57 -4.84 21.08
CA GLN A 214 -16.33 -3.67 20.58
C GLN A 214 -15.44 -2.62 19.93
N THR A 215 -14.18 -2.53 20.36
CA THR A 215 -13.26 -1.46 19.96
C THR A 215 -11.88 -2.03 19.61
N VAL A 216 -11.37 -1.67 18.44
CA VAL A 216 -9.98 -1.93 18.04
C VAL A 216 -9.21 -0.62 18.12
N VAL A 217 -8.03 -0.64 18.73
CA VAL A 217 -7.14 0.52 18.85
C VAL A 217 -5.89 0.25 18.03
N PHE A 218 -5.74 0.95 16.91
CA PHE A 218 -4.54 0.87 16.09
C PHE A 218 -3.44 1.79 16.62
N LEU A 219 -2.23 1.27 16.70
CA LEU A 219 -1.05 1.97 17.20
C LEU A 219 0.08 1.83 16.18
N ASP A 220 0.71 2.94 15.81
CA ASP A 220 2.04 2.86 15.18
C ASP A 220 3.07 2.43 16.23
N ALA A 221 4.27 2.02 15.80
CA ALA A 221 5.27 1.42 16.66
C ALA A 221 6.52 2.31 16.84
N ASP A 222 7.47 2.27 15.90
CA ASP A 222 8.70 3.07 15.93
C ASP A 222 8.38 4.56 16.13
N LYS A 223 9.06 5.22 17.06
CA LYS A 223 8.85 6.65 17.43
C LYS A 223 7.45 7.00 17.97
N THR A 224 6.58 6.01 18.15
CA THR A 224 5.24 6.17 18.73
C THR A 224 5.14 5.48 20.09
N LEU A 225 5.54 4.20 20.17
CA LEU A 225 5.51 3.42 21.41
C LEU A 225 6.81 3.53 22.20
N ALA A 226 7.92 3.76 21.50
CA ALA A 226 9.27 3.90 22.03
C ALA A 226 10.06 4.90 21.19
N GLU A 227 11.19 5.41 21.72
CA GLU A 227 12.03 6.38 21.00
C GLU A 227 12.79 5.73 19.84
N GLU A 228 13.05 4.43 19.95
CA GLU A 228 13.86 3.68 19.01
C GLU A 228 13.19 3.55 17.64
N ASP A 229 14.01 3.79 16.61
CA ASP A 229 13.74 3.35 15.25
C ASP A 229 14.35 1.95 15.10
N THR A 230 13.49 0.93 15.04
CA THR A 230 13.91 -0.48 15.08
C THR A 230 14.71 -0.85 13.85
N SER A 231 14.33 -0.30 12.69
CA SER A 231 15.03 -0.53 11.42
C SER A 231 16.41 0.12 11.41
N ALA A 232 16.50 1.39 11.84
CA ALA A 232 17.79 2.08 11.92
C ALA A 232 18.74 1.43 12.93
N THR A 233 18.20 0.96 14.06
CA THR A 233 18.98 0.28 15.10
C THR A 233 19.46 -1.09 14.63
N PHE A 234 18.61 -1.83 13.92
CA PHE A 234 19.00 -3.10 13.29
C PHE A 234 20.21 -2.93 12.38
N TRP A 235 20.16 -1.98 11.44
CA TRP A 235 21.26 -1.77 10.51
C TRP A 235 22.51 -1.20 11.17
N ARG A 236 22.39 -0.47 12.27
CA ARG A 236 23.54 -0.06 13.08
C ARG A 236 24.24 -1.27 13.70
N MET A 237 23.49 -2.20 14.28
CA MET A 237 24.06 -3.44 14.84
C MET A 237 24.71 -4.31 13.77
N VAL A 238 24.10 -4.42 12.58
CA VAL A 238 24.69 -5.11 11.44
C VAL A 238 25.98 -4.43 10.99
N GLN A 239 26.02 -3.10 10.94
CA GLN A 239 27.22 -2.36 10.59
C GLN A 239 28.36 -2.60 11.60
N ASP A 240 28.04 -2.64 12.90
CA ASP A 240 29.04 -2.87 13.95
C ASP A 240 29.64 -4.28 13.91
N VAL A 241 28.87 -5.29 13.48
CA VAL A 241 29.29 -6.70 13.43
C VAL A 241 29.91 -7.09 12.08
N GLU A 242 29.25 -6.74 10.98
CA GLU A 242 29.57 -7.18 9.62
C GLU A 242 30.25 -6.09 8.77
N GLY A 243 30.34 -4.85 9.27
CA GLY A 243 30.86 -3.71 8.50
C GLY A 243 29.98 -3.26 7.33
N VAL A 244 28.75 -3.79 7.22
CA VAL A 244 27.83 -3.49 6.13
C VAL A 244 27.05 -2.21 6.44
N GLN A 245 27.17 -1.20 5.57
CA GLN A 245 26.43 0.04 5.71
C GLN A 245 24.92 -0.15 5.52
N ASN A 246 24.12 0.67 6.20
CA ASN A 246 22.66 0.66 6.08
C ASN A 246 22.20 0.95 4.63
N PRO A 247 21.62 -0.04 3.92
CA PRO A 247 21.20 0.14 2.55
C PRO A 247 19.89 0.93 2.42
N LEU A 248 19.11 1.04 3.50
CA LEU A 248 17.79 1.69 3.49
C LEU A 248 17.89 3.21 3.34
N GLY A 249 18.90 3.83 3.96
CA GLY A 249 19.05 5.29 3.96
C GLY A 249 19.19 5.86 2.54
N ALA A 250 20.07 5.25 1.74
CA ALA A 250 20.25 5.62 0.34
C ALA A 250 18.99 5.33 -0.50
N PHE A 251 18.32 4.21 -0.24
CA PHE A 251 17.16 3.78 -1.02
C PHE A 251 15.91 4.64 -0.78
N PHE A 252 15.58 4.95 0.47
CA PHE A 252 14.43 5.82 0.79
C PHE A 252 14.68 7.30 0.47
N SER A 253 15.94 7.72 0.36
CA SER A 253 16.31 9.07 -0.08
C SER A 253 16.34 9.21 -1.62
N SER A 254 16.19 8.12 -2.35
CA SER A 254 16.10 8.11 -3.82
C SER A 254 14.73 8.61 -4.31
N PRO A 255 14.55 8.88 -5.62
CA PRO A 255 13.25 9.25 -6.19
C PRO A 255 12.14 8.22 -5.95
N ILE A 256 12.48 6.97 -5.63
CA ILE A 256 11.53 5.90 -5.30
C ILE A 256 10.79 6.21 -3.98
N GLY A 257 11.44 6.93 -3.07
CA GLY A 257 10.90 7.35 -1.79
C GLY A 257 10.32 6.19 -0.96
N TYR A 258 9.34 6.51 -0.13
CA TYR A 258 8.62 5.55 0.70
C TYR A 258 7.46 4.88 -0.08
N SER A 259 7.78 4.20 -1.17
CA SER A 259 6.82 3.45 -1.98
C SER A 259 6.79 1.96 -1.59
N TYR A 260 5.73 1.26 -1.99
CA TYR A 260 5.64 -0.19 -1.81
C TYR A 260 6.85 -0.95 -2.37
N THR A 261 7.33 -0.55 -3.55
CA THR A 261 8.54 -1.13 -4.16
C THR A 261 9.77 -0.92 -3.28
N ALA A 262 9.90 0.24 -2.61
CA ALA A 262 11.00 0.46 -1.68
C ALA A 262 10.96 -0.44 -0.46
N PHE A 263 9.78 -0.67 0.12
CA PHE A 263 9.66 -1.60 1.24
C PHE A 263 9.83 -3.07 0.82
N ARG A 264 9.48 -3.42 -0.42
CA ARG A 264 9.83 -4.72 -1.02
C ARG A 264 11.34 -4.89 -1.14
N GLN A 265 12.06 -3.85 -1.58
CA GLN A 265 13.51 -3.87 -1.62
C GLN A 265 14.13 -3.96 -0.20
N ALA A 266 13.57 -3.24 0.77
CA ALA A 266 14.00 -3.30 2.16
C ALA A 266 13.91 -4.71 2.73
N MET A 267 12.79 -5.40 2.48
CA MET A 267 12.60 -6.81 2.84
C MET A 267 13.69 -7.71 2.23
N LEU A 268 14.04 -7.52 0.95
CA LEU A 268 15.11 -8.29 0.30
C LEU A 268 16.48 -8.04 0.93
N PHE A 269 16.77 -6.82 1.40
CA PHE A 269 18.01 -6.55 2.14
C PHE A 269 18.09 -7.30 3.47
N TYR A 270 16.97 -7.42 4.19
CA TYR A 270 16.94 -8.21 5.42
C TYR A 270 17.20 -9.69 5.14
N GLU A 271 16.75 -10.23 4.00
CA GLU A 271 16.96 -11.62 3.61
C GLU A 271 18.38 -11.91 3.07
N ASP A 272 18.94 -11.01 2.27
CA ASP A 272 20.19 -11.28 1.56
C ASP A 272 21.43 -10.93 2.38
N VAL A 273 21.39 -9.88 3.20
CA VAL A 273 22.55 -9.45 4.00
C VAL A 273 22.72 -10.31 5.26
N VAL A 274 21.64 -10.66 5.95
CA VAL A 274 21.71 -11.24 7.30
C VAL A 274 21.19 -12.69 7.31
N PRO A 275 21.95 -13.68 7.83
CA PRO A 275 21.45 -15.03 8.02
C PRO A 275 20.26 -15.08 9.00
N ASP A 276 19.40 -16.10 8.88
CA ASP A 276 18.18 -16.23 9.73
C ASP A 276 18.47 -16.23 11.23
N LYS A 277 19.51 -16.95 11.64
CA LYS A 277 19.92 -17.05 13.04
C LYS A 277 20.36 -15.70 13.60
N ASP A 278 21.10 -14.93 12.81
CA ASP A 278 21.64 -13.64 13.24
C ASP A 278 20.56 -12.57 13.23
N PHE A 279 19.63 -12.63 12.26
CA PHE A 279 18.46 -11.76 12.25
C PHE A 279 17.61 -11.92 13.52
N LEU A 280 17.35 -13.16 13.94
CA LEU A 280 16.60 -13.43 15.16
C LEU A 280 17.32 -12.87 16.40
N SER A 281 18.62 -13.12 16.53
CA SER A 281 19.40 -12.68 17.69
C SER A 281 19.53 -11.15 17.76
N ILE A 282 19.68 -10.48 16.60
CA ILE A 282 19.65 -9.02 16.52
C ILE A 282 18.27 -8.49 16.93
N CYS A 283 17.18 -9.09 16.43
CA CYS A 283 15.82 -8.67 16.82
C CYS A 283 15.58 -8.81 18.33
N GLU A 284 16.07 -9.90 18.94
CA GLU A 284 16.02 -10.10 20.39
C GLU A 284 16.76 -9.01 21.15
N ARG A 285 17.97 -8.68 20.71
CA ARG A 285 18.78 -7.64 21.33
C ARG A 285 18.18 -6.25 21.18
N ILE A 286 17.56 -5.93 20.04
CA ILE A 286 16.84 -4.66 19.87
C ILE A 286 15.64 -4.62 20.81
N ALA A 287 14.87 -5.70 20.92
CA ALA A 287 13.72 -5.77 21.82
C ALA A 287 14.11 -5.60 23.30
N GLU A 288 15.30 -6.03 23.70
CA GLU A 288 15.85 -5.78 25.05
C GLU A 288 16.15 -4.31 25.32
N LEU A 289 16.59 -3.59 24.29
CA LEU A 289 16.92 -2.16 24.39
C LEU A 289 15.69 -1.27 24.23
N THR A 290 14.63 -1.77 23.57
CA THR A 290 13.42 -1.00 23.27
C THR A 290 12.59 -0.80 24.53
N GLN A 291 12.51 0.43 25.02
CA GLN A 291 11.72 0.77 26.21
C GLN A 291 10.44 1.50 25.83
N LEU A 292 9.29 0.91 26.16
CA LEU A 292 8.00 1.57 25.98
C LEU A 292 7.94 2.85 26.82
N TYR A 293 7.42 3.93 26.24
CA TYR A 293 7.15 5.14 26.99
C TYR A 293 6.23 4.85 28.18
N PRO A 294 6.51 5.42 29.38
CA PRO A 294 5.70 5.13 30.57
C PRO A 294 4.20 5.35 30.36
N GLN A 295 3.82 6.38 29.60
CA GLN A 295 2.43 6.71 29.30
C GLN A 295 1.77 5.65 28.40
N ILE A 296 2.53 5.08 27.45
CA ILE A 296 2.08 4.00 26.57
C ILE A 296 1.89 2.71 27.38
N SER A 297 2.82 2.38 28.28
CA SER A 297 2.68 1.24 29.18
C SER A 297 1.39 1.32 30.02
N VAL A 298 1.07 2.50 30.55
CA VAL A 298 -0.19 2.74 31.28
C VAL A 298 -1.41 2.60 30.37
N LEU A 299 -1.34 3.08 29.13
CA LEU A 299 -2.41 2.95 28.14
C LEU A 299 -2.69 1.47 27.82
N LEU A 300 -1.65 0.70 27.51
CA LEU A 300 -1.75 -0.73 27.20
C LEU A 300 -2.27 -1.51 28.40
N GLN A 301 -1.82 -1.19 29.61
CA GLN A 301 -2.35 -1.83 30.83
C GLN A 301 -3.84 -1.55 31.04
N LYS A 302 -4.31 -0.34 30.72
CA LYS A 302 -5.75 -0.01 30.80
C LYS A 302 -6.55 -0.73 29.72
N ALA A 303 -6.01 -0.87 28.51
CA ALA A 303 -6.65 -1.62 27.44
C ALA A 303 -6.71 -3.12 27.76
N ALA A 304 -5.64 -3.70 28.29
CA ALA A 304 -5.56 -5.09 28.73
C ALA A 304 -6.59 -5.49 29.79
N ARG A 305 -7.04 -4.55 30.62
CA ARG A 305 -8.10 -4.80 31.62
C ARG A 305 -9.51 -4.82 31.00
N ARG A 306 -9.67 -4.49 29.72
CA ARG A 306 -10.96 -4.34 29.05
C ARG A 306 -11.09 -5.36 27.92
N LYS A 307 -11.82 -6.45 28.18
CA LYS A 307 -12.11 -7.50 27.18
C LYS A 307 -12.81 -7.03 25.90
N HIS A 308 -13.40 -5.83 25.91
CA HIS A 308 -14.03 -5.23 24.73
C HIS A 308 -13.08 -4.37 23.89
N VAL A 309 -11.80 -4.25 24.28
CA VAL A 309 -10.80 -3.42 23.58
C VAL A 309 -9.63 -4.30 23.14
N CYS A 310 -9.32 -4.27 21.84
CA CYS A 310 -8.16 -4.94 21.26
C CYS A 310 -7.14 -3.93 20.73
N PRO A 311 -5.97 -3.77 21.38
CA PRO A 311 -4.87 -3.00 20.82
C PRO A 311 -4.14 -3.79 19.73
N VAL A 312 -3.97 -3.17 18.56
CA VAL A 312 -3.25 -3.73 17.42
C VAL A 312 -2.17 -2.76 16.98
N ILE A 313 -0.92 -3.18 17.08
CA ILE A 313 0.22 -2.45 16.56
C ILE A 313 0.30 -2.69 15.06
N VAL A 314 0.42 -1.62 14.27
CA VAL A 314 0.54 -1.65 12.82
C VAL A 314 1.82 -0.91 12.46
N THR A 315 2.84 -1.63 11.98
CA THR A 315 4.19 -1.08 11.83
C THR A 315 4.81 -1.34 10.46
N CYS A 316 5.51 -0.34 9.93
CA CYS A 316 6.45 -0.50 8.82
C CYS A 316 7.87 -0.84 9.26
N GLY A 317 8.13 -0.86 10.57
CA GLY A 317 9.34 -1.41 11.16
C GLY A 317 9.32 -2.94 11.23
N LEU A 318 10.29 -3.52 11.93
CA LEU A 318 10.44 -4.98 12.02
C LEU A 318 9.39 -5.58 12.98
N ARG A 319 8.45 -6.37 12.44
CA ARG A 319 7.39 -7.05 13.22
C ARG A 319 7.96 -7.81 14.41
N LEU A 320 8.98 -8.63 14.15
CA LEU A 320 9.56 -9.53 15.14
C LEU A 320 10.16 -8.80 16.35
N VAL A 321 10.71 -7.60 16.15
CA VAL A 321 11.20 -6.75 17.25
C VAL A 321 10.05 -6.34 18.14
N TRP A 322 8.96 -5.85 17.55
CA TRP A 322 7.78 -5.39 18.29
C TRP A 322 7.04 -6.52 19.00
N GLU A 323 6.93 -7.70 18.39
CA GLU A 323 6.38 -8.88 19.07
C GLU A 323 7.18 -9.21 20.33
N LYS A 324 8.52 -9.25 20.23
CA LYS A 324 9.41 -9.52 21.36
C LYS A 324 9.39 -8.41 22.41
N ALA A 325 9.31 -7.14 22.00
CA ALA A 325 9.25 -6.00 22.92
C ALA A 325 7.95 -6.00 23.73
N ILE A 326 6.83 -6.32 23.08
CA ILE A 326 5.50 -6.42 23.73
C ILE A 326 5.40 -7.64 24.64
N GLU A 327 5.99 -8.77 24.23
CA GLU A 327 6.14 -9.95 25.08
C GLU A 327 6.92 -9.63 26.36
N ARG A 328 8.08 -8.97 26.23
CA ARG A 328 8.89 -8.54 27.38
C ARG A 328 8.18 -7.53 28.28
N ALA A 329 7.33 -6.67 27.70
CA ALA A 329 6.49 -5.75 28.46
C ALA A 329 5.30 -6.44 29.16
N GLY A 330 5.08 -7.74 28.94
CA GLY A 330 4.01 -8.53 29.57
C GLY A 330 2.64 -8.35 28.91
N PHE A 331 2.61 -7.99 27.62
CA PHE A 331 1.36 -7.67 26.90
C PHE A 331 1.07 -8.59 25.69
N ALA A 332 1.84 -9.66 25.46
CA ALA A 332 1.70 -10.55 24.29
C ALA A 332 0.30 -11.15 24.10
N ASP A 333 -0.38 -11.45 25.21
CA ASP A 333 -1.72 -12.07 25.15
C ASP A 333 -2.78 -11.09 24.63
N VAL A 334 -2.59 -9.80 24.88
CA VAL A 334 -3.57 -8.74 24.62
C VAL A 334 -3.25 -7.95 23.36
N VAL A 335 -2.01 -7.52 23.22
CA VAL A 335 -1.58 -6.61 22.15
C VAL A 335 -1.06 -7.45 20.99
N LYS A 336 -1.68 -7.28 19.81
CA LYS A 336 -1.27 -7.99 18.60
C LYS A 336 -0.48 -7.08 17.67
N VAL A 337 0.39 -7.66 16.86
CA VAL A 337 1.27 -6.92 15.95
C VAL A 337 1.01 -7.33 14.51
N ILE A 338 0.76 -6.34 13.65
CA ILE A 338 0.69 -6.46 12.20
C ILE A 338 1.87 -5.68 11.64
N GLY A 339 2.86 -6.41 11.14
CA GLY A 339 4.03 -5.84 10.48
C GLY A 339 4.66 -6.80 9.51
N GLY A 340 5.72 -6.34 8.84
CA GLY A 340 6.55 -7.16 7.97
C GLY A 340 8.00 -7.22 8.45
N GLY A 341 8.89 -7.54 7.52
CA GLY A 341 10.33 -7.55 7.74
C GLY A 341 11.03 -8.51 6.78
N ARG A 342 10.49 -9.73 6.68
CA ARG A 342 11.04 -10.82 5.86
C ARG A 342 9.99 -11.49 4.98
N ILE A 343 10.44 -12.26 3.99
CA ILE A 343 9.56 -12.94 3.03
C ILE A 343 8.58 -13.86 3.75
N GLU A 344 9.02 -14.51 4.83
CA GLU A 344 8.19 -15.39 5.65
C GLU A 344 7.00 -14.68 6.30
N ASP A 345 7.07 -13.36 6.49
CA ASP A 345 5.92 -12.58 6.95
C ASP A 345 4.84 -12.51 5.84
N GLY A 346 5.24 -12.45 4.57
CA GLY A 346 4.32 -12.31 3.44
C GLY A 346 3.48 -11.02 3.49
N LEU A 347 3.95 -10.02 4.24
CA LEU A 347 3.31 -8.71 4.39
C LEU A 347 4.38 -7.62 4.32
N VAL A 348 4.09 -6.58 3.54
CA VAL A 348 4.88 -5.36 3.42
C VAL A 348 4.00 -4.17 3.81
N MET A 349 4.43 -3.46 4.85
CA MET A 349 3.73 -2.28 5.37
C MET A 349 4.41 -1.01 4.86
N THR A 350 3.63 -0.09 4.31
CA THR A 350 4.12 1.21 3.83
C THR A 350 3.53 2.36 4.65
N PRO A 351 4.20 3.53 4.71
CA PRO A 351 3.67 4.73 5.35
C PRO A 351 2.34 5.21 4.79
N GLU A 352 2.01 4.89 3.54
CA GLU A 352 0.72 5.22 2.94
C GLU A 352 -0.41 4.31 3.48
N ALA A 353 -0.07 3.07 3.85
CA ALA A 353 -0.96 2.17 4.58
C ALA A 353 -1.04 2.51 6.09
N SER A 354 -0.08 3.26 6.64
CA SER A 354 -0.05 3.68 8.06
C SER A 354 -0.25 5.19 8.31
N ALA A 355 -0.66 5.95 7.28
CA ALA A 355 -0.76 7.41 7.24
C ALA A 355 0.58 8.16 7.43
N ARG A 356 1.11 8.72 6.33
CA ARG A 356 2.46 9.29 6.17
C ARG A 356 2.90 10.39 7.16
N LYS A 357 1.97 11.05 7.87
CA LYS A 357 2.23 12.02 8.95
C LYS A 357 1.07 12.00 9.92
N LEU A 358 1.34 12.18 11.23
CA LEU A 358 0.30 12.27 12.25
C LEU A 358 -0.75 13.35 11.90
N GLU A 359 -0.33 14.46 11.28
CA GLU A 359 -1.26 15.49 10.79
C GLU A 359 -2.28 14.97 9.76
N HIS A 360 -1.82 14.10 8.85
CA HIS A 360 -2.66 13.51 7.81
C HIS A 360 -3.63 12.49 8.40
N TYR A 361 -3.17 11.72 9.39
CA TYR A 361 -4.02 10.83 10.18
C TYR A 361 -5.10 11.63 10.93
N VAL A 362 -4.73 12.70 11.64
CA VAL A 362 -5.68 13.53 12.39
C VAL A 362 -6.75 14.13 11.46
N LYS A 363 -6.37 14.57 10.26
CA LYS A 363 -7.32 15.08 9.26
C LYS A 363 -8.28 13.99 8.77
N GLN A 364 -7.78 12.81 8.42
CA GLN A 364 -8.65 11.69 8.01
C GLN A 364 -9.59 11.26 9.15
N MET A 365 -9.10 11.22 10.38
CA MET A 365 -9.94 10.90 11.55
C MET A 365 -10.97 11.98 11.86
N ALA A 366 -10.66 13.25 11.55
CA ALA A 366 -11.58 14.38 11.68
C ALA A 366 -12.68 14.37 10.59
N GLU A 367 -12.36 13.93 9.38
CA GLU A 367 -13.29 13.87 8.24
C GLU A 367 -14.37 12.79 8.41
N GLY A 368 -14.06 11.70 9.13
CA GLY A 368 -14.97 10.57 9.29
C GLY A 368 -15.13 9.77 7.99
N GLY A 369 -16.27 9.12 7.79
CA GLY A 369 -16.51 8.35 6.57
C GLY A 369 -17.97 8.00 6.32
N PRO A 370 -18.26 7.24 5.25
CA PRO A 370 -19.64 6.96 4.82
C PRO A 370 -20.51 6.31 5.90
N ILE A 371 -19.91 5.51 6.78
CA ILE A 371 -20.62 4.84 7.89
C ILE A 371 -21.05 5.81 9.01
N SER A 372 -20.42 6.98 9.11
CA SER A 372 -20.69 7.97 10.15
C SER A 372 -21.52 9.16 9.66
N GLU A 373 -22.11 9.05 8.46
CA GLU A 373 -22.96 10.09 7.89
C GLU A 373 -24.29 10.24 8.65
N TYR A 374 -24.65 11.48 8.97
CA TYR A 374 -25.95 11.85 9.50
C TYR A 374 -26.51 13.09 8.78
N SER A 375 -27.83 13.15 8.72
CA SER A 375 -28.53 14.24 8.03
C SER A 375 -28.62 15.45 8.95
N ASN A 376 -28.00 16.57 8.55
CA ASN A 376 -28.13 17.83 9.29
C ASN A 376 -29.60 18.31 9.29
N ARG A 377 -29.99 19.08 10.30
CA ARG A 377 -31.31 19.71 10.51
C ARG A 377 -31.93 20.28 9.23
N THR A 378 -31.14 20.96 8.38
CA THR A 378 -31.61 21.52 7.09
C THR A 378 -31.98 20.44 6.07
N LYS A 379 -31.26 19.32 6.04
CA LYS A 379 -31.57 18.16 5.20
C LYS A 379 -32.83 17.46 5.69
N VAL A 380 -32.92 17.20 7.01
CA VAL A 380 -34.13 16.64 7.64
C VAL A 380 -35.36 17.51 7.35
N GLN A 381 -35.25 18.84 7.39
CA GLN A 381 -36.34 19.76 7.01
C GLN A 381 -36.76 19.63 5.54
N ASN A 382 -35.80 19.50 4.62
CA ASN A 382 -36.07 19.38 3.19
C ASN A 382 -36.67 18.02 2.83
N ASP A 383 -36.20 16.95 3.47
CA ASP A 383 -36.69 15.58 3.29
C ASP A 383 -38.13 15.47 3.83
N LEU A 384 -38.36 15.97 5.04
CA LEU A 384 -39.70 16.15 5.60
C LEU A 384 -40.59 16.91 4.60
N ARG A 385 -40.21 18.12 4.17
CA ARG A 385 -41.01 18.90 3.20
C ARG A 385 -41.38 18.11 1.95
N SER A 386 -40.47 17.27 1.46
CA SER A 386 -40.69 16.43 0.28
C SER A 386 -41.68 15.30 0.57
N VAL A 387 -41.56 14.63 1.72
CA VAL A 387 -42.52 13.61 2.21
C VAL A 387 -43.92 14.21 2.36
N TYR A 388 -44.05 15.39 2.97
CA TYR A 388 -45.32 16.08 3.13
C TYR A 388 -45.98 16.40 1.77
N LYS A 389 -45.21 16.94 0.82
CA LYS A 389 -45.69 17.25 -0.54
C LYS A 389 -46.13 16.00 -1.30
N LEU A 390 -45.38 14.90 -1.17
CA LEU A 390 -45.68 13.64 -1.86
C LEU A 390 -46.99 13.04 -1.33
N ILE A 391 -47.15 12.98 -0.01
CA ILE A 391 -48.35 12.45 0.64
C ILE A 391 -49.58 13.33 0.33
N ARG A 392 -49.43 14.66 0.34
CA ARG A 392 -50.54 15.59 0.04
C ARG A 392 -50.97 15.56 -1.44
N ARG A 393 -50.04 15.29 -2.36
CA ARG A 393 -50.33 15.11 -3.79
C ARG A 393 -51.00 13.78 -4.11
N GLN A 394 -50.83 12.77 -3.26
CA GLN A 394 -51.55 11.50 -3.40
C GLN A 394 -53.00 11.67 -2.90
N HIS A 395 -53.94 11.91 -3.82
CA HIS A 395 -55.38 11.99 -3.53
C HIS A 395 -56.04 10.66 -3.11
N ARG A 396 -55.25 9.67 -2.66
CA ARG A 396 -55.73 8.34 -2.25
C ARG A 396 -56.11 8.23 -0.77
N LEU A 397 -55.84 9.26 0.03
CA LEU A 397 -56.11 9.26 1.47
C LEU A 397 -57.48 9.89 1.78
N SER A 398 -58.19 9.32 2.75
CA SER A 398 -59.42 9.91 3.27
C SER A 398 -59.15 11.26 3.94
N LYS A 399 -60.15 12.16 3.95
CA LYS A 399 -60.02 13.48 4.59
C LYS A 399 -59.69 13.38 6.09
N SER A 400 -60.17 12.33 6.77
CA SER A 400 -59.87 12.06 8.18
C SER A 400 -58.39 11.70 8.38
N SER A 401 -57.85 10.81 7.55
CA SER A 401 -56.44 10.40 7.59
C SER A 401 -55.49 11.55 7.24
N GLN A 402 -55.86 12.42 6.30
CA GLN A 402 -55.09 13.62 5.99
C GLN A 402 -55.04 14.60 7.17
N LEU A 403 -56.14 14.74 7.92
CA LEU A 403 -56.22 15.63 9.08
C LEU A 403 -55.35 15.11 10.24
N GLN A 404 -55.41 13.81 10.52
CA GLN A 404 -54.57 13.15 11.52
C GLN A 404 -53.08 13.21 11.14
N PHE A 405 -52.75 12.96 9.87
CA PHE A 405 -51.38 13.08 9.38
C PHE A 405 -50.85 14.51 9.56
N ASN A 406 -51.63 15.54 9.21
CA ASN A 406 -51.25 16.93 9.42
C ASN A 406 -50.99 17.25 10.90
N ALA A 407 -51.79 16.70 11.82
CA ALA A 407 -51.61 16.90 13.27
C ALA A 407 -50.30 16.28 13.77
N LEU A 408 -50.07 14.99 13.49
CA LEU A 408 -48.83 14.28 13.88
C LEU A 408 -47.59 14.93 13.27
N TYR A 409 -47.70 15.38 12.02
CA TYR A 409 -46.59 16.01 11.34
C TYR A 409 -46.22 17.37 11.94
N LYS A 410 -47.20 18.14 12.42
CA LYS A 410 -46.97 19.39 13.16
C LYS A 410 -46.30 19.13 14.52
N GLU A 411 -46.67 18.06 15.20
CA GLU A 411 -46.02 17.66 16.45
C GLU A 411 -44.55 17.30 16.24
N VAL A 412 -44.22 16.57 15.16
CA VAL A 412 -42.82 16.25 14.79
C VAL A 412 -42.03 17.54 14.48
N ILE A 413 -42.59 18.48 13.73
CA ILE A 413 -41.95 19.78 13.46
C ILE A 413 -41.70 20.54 14.77
N ARG A 414 -42.67 20.54 15.70
CA ARG A 414 -42.61 21.26 16.97
C ARG A 414 -41.59 20.64 17.93
N ALA A 415 -41.55 19.30 18.03
CA ALA A 415 -40.56 18.57 18.83
C ALA A 415 -39.13 18.79 18.33
N LEU A 416 -38.97 18.96 17.02
CA LEU A 416 -37.68 19.31 16.41
C LEU A 416 -37.41 20.83 16.40
N SER A 417 -38.27 21.69 16.97
CA SER A 417 -38.16 23.16 16.98
C SER A 417 -38.04 23.80 15.57
N MET A 418 -38.62 23.18 14.54
CA MET A 418 -38.50 23.62 13.15
C MET A 418 -39.58 24.66 12.76
N HIS A 419 -39.33 25.51 11.77
CA HIS A 419 -40.31 26.51 11.32
C HIS A 419 -41.39 25.90 10.42
N GLU A 420 -42.63 25.86 10.91
CA GLU A 420 -43.80 25.26 10.23
C GLU A 420 -44.06 25.85 8.84
N ASN A 421 -43.96 27.19 8.71
CA ASN A 421 -44.22 27.92 7.46
C ASN A 421 -43.23 27.62 6.34
N GLN A 422 -42.05 27.10 6.66
CA GLN A 422 -41.09 26.69 5.64
C GLN A 422 -41.42 25.30 5.09
N ILE A 423 -42.13 24.44 5.82
CA ILE A 423 -42.30 23.01 5.48
C ILE A 423 -43.72 22.73 4.98
N MET A 424 -44.74 23.40 5.54
CA MET A 424 -46.14 23.34 5.10
C MET A 424 -46.57 24.68 4.48
N PRO A 425 -46.76 24.77 3.15
CA PRO A 425 -47.36 25.96 2.53
C PRO A 425 -48.86 26.05 2.88
N GLN A 426 -49.32 27.23 3.32
CA GLN A 426 -50.75 27.51 3.49
C GLN A 426 -51.41 27.69 2.11
N GLU A 427 -52.52 26.98 1.88
CA GLU A 427 -53.37 27.17 0.69
C GLU A 427 -54.57 28.04 1.07
N ASN A 428 -54.71 29.18 0.38
CA ASN A 428 -55.84 30.12 0.31
C ASN A 428 -56.01 31.20 1.40
N GLY A 429 -55.72 32.43 0.99
CA GLY A 429 -56.13 33.67 1.67
C GLY A 429 -55.79 34.90 0.81
N SER A 430 -56.77 35.39 0.05
CA SER A 430 -56.75 36.68 -0.63
C SER A 430 -56.65 37.82 0.40
N GLY A 431 -55.51 38.50 0.50
CA GLY A 431 -55.29 39.58 1.47
C GLY A 431 -54.20 40.57 1.06
N LYS A 432 -54.63 41.75 0.60
CA LYS A 432 -53.98 43.07 0.50
C LYS A 432 -52.44 43.15 0.54
N LYS A 433 -51.84 43.52 -0.61
CA LYS A 433 -50.49 44.11 -0.68
C LYS A 433 -50.50 45.49 0.00
N THR A 434 -49.79 45.63 1.11
CA THR A 434 -49.26 46.93 1.58
C THR A 434 -47.75 46.89 1.48
N GLY A 435 -47.20 47.76 0.64
CA GLY A 435 -45.80 47.75 0.25
C GLY A 435 -44.84 48.21 1.34
N ARG A 436 -43.65 47.64 1.35
CA ARG A 436 -42.40 48.38 1.58
C ARG A 436 -41.22 47.61 0.98
N ASN A 437 -40.35 48.36 0.32
CA ASN A 437 -39.22 47.93 -0.48
C ASN A 437 -38.28 46.95 0.25
N GLY A 438 -37.92 45.85 -0.43
CA GLY A 438 -36.93 44.88 0.03
C GLY A 438 -36.49 43.98 -1.11
N VAL A 439 -35.35 44.32 -1.71
CA VAL A 439 -34.50 43.58 -2.66
C VAL A 439 -34.82 42.08 -2.80
N LYS A 440 -35.21 41.67 -4.02
CA LYS A 440 -35.27 40.26 -4.43
C LYS A 440 -33.86 39.65 -4.38
N ARG A 441 -33.54 38.91 -3.32
CA ARG A 441 -32.45 37.92 -3.35
C ARG A 441 -32.99 36.62 -3.98
N ASN A 442 -32.61 36.37 -5.23
CA ASN A 442 -32.68 35.04 -5.84
C ASN A 442 -31.75 34.10 -5.06
N GLY A 443 -32.27 33.42 -4.04
CA GLY A 443 -31.60 32.32 -3.37
C GLY A 443 -32.22 31.01 -3.82
N SER A 444 -31.47 30.21 -4.59
CA SER A 444 -31.74 28.79 -4.79
C SER A 444 -31.97 28.09 -3.42
N PRO A 445 -32.82 27.06 -3.33
CA PRO A 445 -33.00 26.34 -2.07
C PRO A 445 -31.64 25.79 -1.62
N ARG A 446 -31.20 26.12 -0.39
CA ARG A 446 -29.94 25.59 0.16
C ARG A 446 -30.03 24.05 0.17
N ALA A 447 -29.18 23.40 -0.62
CA ALA A 447 -28.98 21.96 -0.56
C ALA A 447 -28.55 21.59 0.87
N GLY A 448 -29.24 20.63 1.49
CA GLY A 448 -28.89 20.16 2.83
C GLY A 448 -27.54 19.43 2.77
N LYS A 449 -26.56 19.86 3.57
CA LYS A 449 -25.28 19.15 3.70
C LYS A 449 -25.47 17.87 4.51
N VAL A 450 -24.94 16.76 4.00
CA VAL A 450 -24.66 15.56 4.79
C VAL A 450 -23.44 15.88 5.66
N GLU A 451 -23.51 15.57 6.95
CA GLU A 451 -22.38 15.71 7.87
C GLU A 451 -21.94 14.32 8.33
N THR A 452 -20.68 14.17 8.67
CA THR A 452 -20.09 12.95 9.23
C THR A 452 -19.75 13.17 10.70
N ILE A 453 -19.83 12.11 11.50
CA ILE A 453 -19.21 12.11 12.84
C ILE A 453 -17.73 11.75 12.66
N PRO A 454 -16.80 12.56 13.19
CA PRO A 454 -15.38 12.23 13.21
C PRO A 454 -15.13 10.87 13.87
N PHE A 455 -14.20 10.08 13.34
CA PHE A 455 -13.83 8.80 13.95
C PHE A 455 -13.26 8.98 15.37
N LEU A 456 -12.53 10.08 15.59
CA LEU A 456 -12.10 10.52 16.91
C LEU A 456 -13.00 11.65 17.39
N HIS A 457 -13.82 11.39 18.41
CA HIS A 457 -14.74 12.38 18.94
C HIS A 457 -14.92 12.32 20.45
N LEU A 458 -15.24 13.47 21.03
CA LEU A 458 -15.61 13.59 22.43
C LEU A 458 -17.13 13.56 22.58
N LYS A 459 -17.57 12.90 23.66
CA LYS A 459 -18.97 12.83 24.04
C LYS A 459 -19.24 13.69 25.27
N LYS A 460 -20.45 14.21 25.39
CA LYS A 460 -20.93 14.90 26.60
C LYS A 460 -22.08 14.09 27.20
N LYS A 461 -22.06 13.95 28.52
CA LYS A 461 -23.14 13.27 29.25
C LYS A 461 -24.43 14.08 29.15
N SER A 462 -25.49 13.44 28.69
CA SER A 462 -26.88 13.92 28.65
C SER A 462 -27.76 13.08 29.58
N GLU A 463 -29.04 13.44 29.69
CA GLU A 463 -30.03 12.66 30.45
C GLU A 463 -30.23 11.24 29.91
N HIS A 464 -29.93 11.00 28.63
CA HIS A 464 -30.15 9.72 27.95
C HIS A 464 -28.87 8.96 27.60
N GLY A 465 -27.68 9.45 28.00
CA GLY A 465 -26.43 8.75 27.79
C GLY A 465 -25.25 9.67 27.46
N TRP A 466 -24.35 9.19 26.60
CA TRP A 466 -23.20 9.95 26.13
C TRP A 466 -23.39 10.27 24.66
N ASP A 467 -23.66 11.55 24.36
CA ASP A 467 -23.93 12.01 23.00
C ASP A 467 -22.69 12.68 22.41
N TYR A 468 -22.52 12.52 21.09
CA TYR A 468 -21.46 13.20 20.34
C TYR A 468 -21.53 14.72 20.55
N ASN A 469 -20.41 15.33 20.94
CA ASN A 469 -20.30 16.76 21.13
C ASN A 469 -19.35 17.38 20.11
N LYS A 470 -19.92 17.99 19.07
CA LYS A 470 -19.17 18.63 17.98
C LYS A 470 -18.21 19.73 18.47
N LYS A 471 -18.59 20.50 19.50
CA LYS A 471 -17.77 21.60 20.02
C LYS A 471 -16.53 21.08 20.75
N LEU A 472 -16.71 20.12 21.65
CA LEU A 472 -15.58 19.49 22.36
C LEU A 472 -14.69 18.71 21.41
N THR A 473 -15.29 18.01 20.44
CA THR A 473 -14.56 17.28 19.41
C THR A 473 -13.73 18.21 18.54
N GLY A 474 -14.27 19.38 18.15
CA GLY A 474 -13.52 20.39 17.40
C GLY A 474 -12.26 20.84 18.15
N VAL A 475 -12.42 21.27 19.41
CA VAL A 475 -11.27 21.70 20.23
C VAL A 475 -10.25 20.58 20.40
N TYR A 476 -10.70 19.35 20.64
CA TYR A 476 -9.82 18.20 20.77
C TYR A 476 -9.03 17.91 19.48
N LEU A 477 -9.70 17.90 18.33
CA LEU A 477 -9.07 17.64 17.03
C LEU A 477 -8.16 18.80 16.60
N ASP A 478 -8.51 20.04 16.91
CA ASP A 478 -7.66 21.22 16.64
C ASP A 478 -6.35 21.15 17.44
N VAL A 479 -6.44 20.80 18.73
CA VAL A 479 -5.26 20.58 19.57
C VAL A 479 -4.46 19.38 19.07
N LEU A 480 -5.13 18.29 18.67
CA LEU A 480 -4.48 17.10 18.15
C LEU A 480 -3.77 17.37 16.82
N GLU A 481 -4.34 18.19 15.93
CA GLU A 481 -3.71 18.61 14.68
C GLU A 481 -2.52 19.54 14.95
N SER A 482 -2.67 20.50 15.87
CA SER A 482 -1.59 21.40 16.27
C SER A 482 -0.42 20.64 16.89
N ALA A 483 -0.71 19.69 17.78
CA ALA A 483 0.28 18.80 18.39
C ALA A 483 0.98 17.92 17.34
N ALA A 484 0.22 17.42 16.37
CA ALA A 484 0.77 16.63 15.28
C ALA A 484 1.69 17.43 14.34
N ARG A 485 1.46 18.74 14.20
CA ARG A 485 2.28 19.65 13.37
C ARG A 485 3.51 20.19 14.10
N SER A 486 3.37 20.48 15.38
CA SER A 486 4.29 21.38 16.10
C SER A 486 4.91 20.76 17.35
N GLY A 487 4.49 19.54 17.73
CA GLY A 487 4.69 19.03 19.10
C GLY A 487 3.68 19.65 20.08
N LEU A 488 3.61 19.08 21.30
CA LEU A 488 2.77 19.60 22.39
C LEU A 488 3.36 20.84 23.05
#